data_AF-A0A9E3WTS6-F1
#
_entry.id   AF-A0A9E3WTS6-F1
#
_cell.length_a   1.000
_cell.length_b   1.000
_cell.length_c   1.000
_cell.angle_alpha   90.00
_cell.angle_beta   90.00
_cell.angle_gamma   90.00
#
_symmetry.space_group_name_H-M   'P 1'
#
loop_
_entity.id
_entity.type
_entity.pdbx_description
1 polymer ?
#
loop_
_entity_poly.entity_id
_entity_poly.type
_entity_poly.pdbx_seq_one_letter_code
_entity_poly.pdbx_strand_id
1 'polypeptide(L)'
;SPEMPAARGLGWMLDDNRPVLTIAEPPAGATDKVDRVLIGMHDYYTGVDPASLAVTADFEIDGAPPGKNLADKFQKIDNGVWQLRLASPITRLDAGKLKVSVKDREGNTTEIERTFRVQ
;
A
#
# COMPACT_ATOMS: atom_id res chain seq x y z
N SER A 1 4.00 -24.07 -53.61
CA SER A 1 3.44 -23.00 -52.75
C SER A 1 4.31 -22.84 -51.52
N PRO A 2 4.74 -21.62 -51.16
CA PRO A 2 5.50 -21.40 -49.93
C PRO A 2 4.55 -21.18 -48.74
N GLU A 3 4.94 -21.73 -47.58
CA GLU A 3 4.26 -21.59 -46.30
C GLU A 3 4.56 -20.20 -45.70
N MET A 4 3.51 -19.54 -45.18
CA MET A 4 3.60 -18.19 -44.62
C MET A 4 4.34 -18.19 -43.27
N PRO A 5 5.16 -17.17 -42.97
CA PRO A 5 5.84 -17.06 -41.68
C PRO A 5 4.85 -16.70 -40.56
N ALA A 6 5.11 -17.24 -39.36
CA ALA A 6 4.37 -17.02 -38.13
C ALA A 6 4.04 -15.54 -37.88
N ALA A 7 2.74 -15.25 -37.76
CA ALA A 7 2.24 -13.95 -37.40
C ALA A 7 2.64 -13.59 -35.95
N ARG A 8 3.41 -12.50 -35.84
CA ARG A 8 3.69 -11.74 -34.62
C ARG A 8 2.38 -11.34 -33.93
N GLY A 9 2.26 -11.58 -32.63
CA GLY A 9 1.15 -11.02 -31.84
C GLY A 9 0.95 -11.60 -30.45
N LEU A 10 1.99 -11.78 -29.64
CA LEU A 10 1.87 -12.22 -28.23
C LEU A 10 2.58 -11.24 -27.28
N GLY A 11 2.30 -9.94 -27.40
CA GLY A 11 3.09 -8.90 -26.72
C GLY A 11 2.36 -7.87 -25.87
N TRP A 12 1.02 -7.77 -25.93
CA TRP A 12 0.32 -6.60 -25.37
C TRP A 12 -1.03 -6.90 -24.69
N MET A 13 -1.34 -8.16 -24.38
CA MET A 13 -2.65 -8.54 -23.82
C MET A 13 -2.55 -9.48 -22.61
N LEU A 14 -1.45 -9.38 -21.86
CA LEU A 14 -1.44 -9.76 -20.45
C LEU A 14 -1.50 -8.44 -19.70
N ASP A 15 -2.73 -7.94 -19.56
CA ASP A 15 -3.02 -6.77 -18.76
C ASP A 15 -2.28 -6.89 -17.42
N ASP A 16 -1.54 -5.84 -17.11
CA ASP A 16 -0.87 -5.68 -15.84
C ASP A 16 -1.96 -5.48 -14.76
N ASN A 17 -2.54 -6.59 -14.29
CA ASN A 17 -3.65 -6.61 -13.36
C ASN A 17 -3.18 -6.44 -11.90
N ARG A 18 -2.01 -5.79 -11.72
CA ARG A 18 -1.44 -5.57 -10.39
C ARG A 18 -2.36 -4.62 -9.60
N PRO A 19 -2.60 -4.91 -8.30
CA PRO A 19 -3.28 -3.99 -7.40
C PRO A 19 -2.65 -2.60 -7.47
N VAL A 20 -3.45 -1.55 -7.52
CA VAL A 20 -2.93 -0.19 -7.31
C VAL A 20 -2.95 0.08 -5.81
N LEU A 21 -1.76 0.24 -5.23
CA LEU A 21 -1.56 0.54 -3.82
C LEU A 21 -0.95 1.94 -3.65
N THR A 22 -1.55 2.75 -2.79
CA THR A 22 -1.11 4.14 -2.54
C THR A 22 -1.11 4.45 -1.05
N ILE A 23 -0.16 5.30 -0.63
CA ILE A 23 -0.16 5.95 0.69
C ILE A 23 -0.45 7.42 0.41
N ALA A 24 -1.68 7.84 0.72
CA ALA A 24 -2.13 9.22 0.60
C ALA A 24 -1.64 10.06 1.80
N GLU A 25 -1.65 9.45 2.99
CA GLU A 25 -1.09 10.05 4.20
C GLU A 25 -0.29 9.01 5.01
N PRO A 26 0.86 9.41 5.57
CA PRO A 26 1.47 10.75 5.48
C PRO A 26 2.06 11.05 4.09
N PRO A 27 2.21 12.33 3.70
CA PRO A 27 2.94 12.71 2.48
C PRO A 27 4.42 12.30 2.60
N ALA A 28 5.13 12.21 1.47
CA ALA A 28 6.59 12.04 1.53
C ALA A 28 7.25 13.32 2.02
N GLY A 29 8.34 13.18 2.78
CA GLY A 29 9.10 14.32 3.29
C GLY A 29 8.52 14.90 4.57
N ALA A 30 8.55 16.23 4.71
CA ALA A 30 8.17 16.91 5.95
C ALA A 30 6.67 17.17 6.05
N THR A 31 6.12 16.98 7.25
CA THR A 31 4.76 17.37 7.64
C THR A 31 4.77 17.89 9.07
N ASP A 32 3.84 18.76 9.44
CA ASP A 32 3.78 19.32 10.81
C ASP A 32 3.22 18.30 11.81
N LYS A 33 2.39 17.36 11.35
CA LYS A 33 1.82 16.29 12.17
C LYS A 33 1.39 15.10 11.33
N VAL A 34 1.21 13.96 12.00
CA VAL A 34 0.48 12.81 11.47
C VAL A 34 -0.56 12.38 12.50
N ASP A 35 -1.84 12.47 12.13
CA ASP A 35 -2.98 12.03 12.97
C ASP A 35 -3.76 10.86 12.35
N ARG A 36 -3.38 10.45 11.13
CA ARG A 36 -3.92 9.29 10.44
C ARG A 36 -2.92 8.72 9.44
N VAL A 37 -3.14 7.46 9.08
CA VAL A 37 -2.58 6.82 7.89
C VAL A 37 -3.73 6.50 6.95
N LEU A 38 -3.59 6.90 5.69
CA LEU A 38 -4.63 6.75 4.68
C LEU A 38 -4.06 5.99 3.47
N ILE A 39 -4.64 4.83 3.20
CA ILE A 39 -4.19 3.91 2.15
C ILE A 39 -5.31 3.76 1.13
N GLY A 40 -4.95 3.92 -0.15
CA GLY A 40 -5.80 3.60 -1.28
C GLY A 40 -5.38 2.26 -1.87
N MET A 41 -6.34 1.35 -2.05
CA MET A 41 -6.19 0.03 -2.62
C MET A 41 -7.30 -0.17 -3.65
N HIS A 42 -6.97 0.03 -4.92
CA HIS A 42 -7.93 -0.15 -6.01
C HIS A 42 -7.74 -1.52 -6.65
N ASP A 43 -8.83 -2.29 -6.70
CA ASP A 43 -8.93 -3.55 -7.42
C ASP A 43 -9.66 -3.31 -8.75
N TYR A 44 -8.92 -3.27 -9.84
CA TYR A 44 -9.57 -3.54 -11.12
C TYR A 44 -9.89 -5.05 -11.11
N TYR A 45 -11.16 -5.41 -10.93
CA TYR A 45 -11.70 -6.76 -11.09
C TYR A 45 -11.50 -7.80 -9.97
N THR A 46 -11.55 -7.42 -8.68
CA THR A 46 -11.62 -8.36 -7.52
C THR A 46 -10.36 -9.19 -7.25
N GLY A 47 -9.24 -8.90 -7.91
CA GLY A 47 -8.00 -9.68 -7.79
C GLY A 47 -7.30 -9.57 -6.43
N VAL A 48 -7.57 -8.54 -5.63
CA VAL A 48 -6.89 -8.30 -4.35
C VAL A 48 -7.40 -9.26 -3.27
N ASP A 49 -6.49 -9.76 -2.42
CA ASP A 49 -6.82 -10.40 -1.14
C ASP A 49 -6.66 -9.39 0.01
N PRO A 50 -7.74 -8.78 0.52
CA PRO A 50 -7.67 -7.79 1.59
C PRO A 50 -7.14 -8.37 2.91
N ALA A 51 -7.28 -9.68 3.14
CA ALA A 51 -6.77 -10.32 4.35
C ALA A 51 -5.23 -10.40 4.38
N SER A 52 -4.60 -10.23 3.21
CA SER A 52 -3.15 -10.19 3.08
C SER A 52 -2.52 -8.81 3.32
N LEU A 53 -3.34 -7.77 3.57
CA LEU A 53 -2.85 -6.43 3.86
C LEU A 53 -1.85 -6.45 5.03
N ALA A 54 -0.68 -5.90 4.78
CA ALA A 54 0.33 -5.66 5.80
C ALA A 54 0.72 -4.19 5.79
N VAL A 55 0.70 -3.57 6.97
CA VAL A 55 1.14 -2.19 7.20
C VAL A 55 2.12 -2.22 8.36
N THR A 56 3.39 -1.89 8.12
CA THR A 56 4.41 -1.83 9.15
C THR A 56 5.11 -0.48 9.15
N ALA A 57 5.61 -0.08 10.32
CA ALA A 57 6.43 1.10 10.49
C ALA A 57 7.76 0.73 11.16
N ASP A 58 8.82 1.49 10.91
CA ASP A 58 10.11 1.35 11.62
C ASP A 58 10.19 2.17 12.91
N PHE A 59 9.09 2.82 13.30
CA PHE A 59 8.91 3.55 14.55
C PHE A 59 7.63 3.09 15.27
N GLU A 60 7.43 3.52 16.51
CA GLU A 60 6.25 3.17 17.30
C GLU A 60 4.99 3.94 16.83
N ILE A 61 3.85 3.24 16.71
CA ILE A 61 2.54 3.85 16.42
C ILE A 61 1.53 3.37 17.47
N ASP A 62 0.99 4.28 18.28
CA ASP A 62 -0.01 3.98 19.32
C ASP A 62 0.37 2.76 20.19
N GLY A 63 1.62 2.71 20.67
CA GLY A 63 2.16 1.62 21.49
C GLY A 63 2.47 0.33 20.74
N ALA A 64 2.23 0.27 19.43
CA ALA A 64 2.68 -0.85 18.60
C ALA A 64 4.17 -0.68 18.26
N PRO A 65 5.03 -1.66 18.59
CA PRO A 65 6.46 -1.54 18.37
C PRO A 65 6.82 -1.57 16.87
N PRO A 66 8.01 -1.06 16.47
CA PRO A 66 8.51 -1.16 15.11
C PRO A 66 8.39 -2.59 14.54
N GLY A 67 8.01 -2.69 13.27
CA GLY A 67 7.84 -3.95 12.54
C GLY A 67 6.54 -4.70 12.83
N LYS A 68 5.74 -4.27 13.82
CA LYS A 68 4.40 -4.83 14.06
C LYS A 68 3.49 -4.52 12.86
N ASN A 69 2.78 -5.55 12.36
CA ASN A 69 1.71 -5.34 11.39
C ASN A 69 0.51 -4.64 12.07
N LEU A 70 0.07 -3.54 11.49
CA LEU A 70 -1.00 -2.66 11.96
C LEU A 70 -2.30 -2.82 11.17
N ALA A 71 -2.36 -3.74 10.20
CA ALA A 71 -3.52 -3.91 9.32
C ALA A 71 -4.84 -4.14 10.07
N ASP A 72 -4.79 -4.80 11.23
CA ASP A 72 -5.94 -5.04 12.11
C ASP A 72 -6.52 -3.75 12.76
N LYS A 73 -5.74 -2.67 12.77
CA LYS A 73 -6.18 -1.35 13.25
C LYS A 73 -6.81 -0.48 12.15
N PHE A 74 -6.74 -0.90 10.88
CA PHE A 74 -7.34 -0.15 9.78
C PHE A 74 -8.84 -0.43 9.67
N GLN A 75 -9.60 0.62 9.34
CA GLN A 75 -11.01 0.55 9.01
C GLN A 75 -11.19 0.93 7.54
N LYS A 76 -12.00 0.16 6.80
CA LYS A 76 -12.40 0.56 5.45
C LYS A 76 -13.45 1.66 5.56
N ILE A 77 -13.14 2.85 5.05
CA ILE A 77 -14.01 4.03 5.14
C ILE A 77 -14.77 4.32 3.84
N ASP A 78 -14.27 3.82 2.72
CA ASP A 78 -14.91 3.91 1.40
C ASP A 78 -14.41 2.75 0.51
N ASN A 79 -14.91 2.65 -0.71
CA ASN A 79 -14.44 1.66 -1.67
C ASN A 79 -12.95 1.87 -1.99
N GLY A 80 -12.14 0.88 -1.63
CA GLY A 80 -10.69 0.93 -1.79
C GLY A 80 -9.95 1.86 -0.82
N VAL A 81 -10.62 2.51 0.14
CA VAL A 81 -9.95 3.44 1.08
C VAL A 81 -9.95 2.88 2.49
N TRP A 82 -8.75 2.75 3.06
CA TRP A 82 -8.51 2.22 4.39
C TRP A 82 -7.81 3.27 5.25
N GLN A 83 -8.32 3.45 6.47
CA GLN A 83 -7.84 4.45 7.41
C GLN A 83 -7.44 3.82 8.74
N LEU A 84 -6.28 4.22 9.25
CA LEU A 84 -5.94 4.15 10.67
C LEU A 84 -5.91 5.57 11.22
N ARG A 85 -6.78 5.88 12.19
CA ARG A 85 -6.68 7.12 12.97
C ARG A 85 -5.77 6.87 14.16
N LEU A 86 -4.77 7.72 14.36
CA LEU A 86 -3.85 7.60 15.49
C LEU A 86 -4.54 8.09 16.76
N ALA A 87 -4.41 7.33 17.84
CA ALA A 87 -4.84 7.74 19.17
C ALA A 87 -3.93 8.86 19.72
N SER A 88 -2.63 8.75 19.44
CA SER A 88 -1.61 9.74 19.78
C SER A 88 -0.99 10.29 18.49
N PRO A 89 -1.32 11.53 18.08
CA PRO A 89 -0.71 12.14 16.91
C PRO A 89 0.81 12.19 17.03
N ILE A 90 1.51 11.87 15.95
CA ILE A 90 2.95 12.03 15.86
C ILE A 90 3.20 13.51 15.53
N THR A 91 3.86 14.20 16.45
CA THR A 91 4.22 15.63 16.32
C THR A 91 5.73 15.83 16.20
N ARG A 92 6.52 14.76 16.31
CA ARG A 92 7.97 14.78 16.11
C ARG A 92 8.47 13.42 15.67
N LEU A 93 9.21 13.39 14.56
CA LEU A 93 9.84 12.19 14.01
C LEU A 93 10.94 12.61 13.05
N ASP A 94 12.20 12.37 13.38
CA ASP A 94 13.34 12.83 12.54
C ASP A 94 13.33 12.17 11.15
N ALA A 95 13.01 10.88 11.11
CA ALA A 95 12.73 10.11 9.91
C ALA A 95 11.94 8.86 10.29
N GLY A 96 10.93 8.52 9.50
CA GLY A 96 10.20 7.26 9.62
C GLY A 96 9.81 6.71 8.27
N LYS A 97 9.69 5.39 8.22
CA LYS A 97 9.28 4.62 7.05
C LYS A 97 8.00 3.85 7.36
N LEU A 98 6.99 4.05 6.54
CA LEU A 98 5.80 3.22 6.47
C LEU A 98 5.89 2.29 5.26
N LYS A 99 5.73 1.00 5.46
CA LYS A 99 5.70 -0.01 4.41
C LYS A 99 4.31 -0.63 4.35
N VAL A 100 3.72 -0.66 3.17
CA VAL A 100 2.41 -1.25 2.91
C VAL A 100 2.55 -2.29 1.82
N SER A 101 2.02 -3.48 2.05
CA SER A 101 1.94 -4.51 1.02
C SER A 101 0.60 -5.24 1.03
N VAL A 102 0.24 -5.79 -0.12
CA VAL A 102 -0.95 -6.60 -0.31
C VAL A 102 -0.70 -7.62 -1.41
N LYS A 103 -1.32 -8.79 -1.29
CA LYS A 103 -1.31 -9.83 -2.31
C LYS A 103 -2.56 -9.76 -3.17
N ASP A 104 -2.42 -10.14 -4.43
CA ASP A 104 -3.57 -10.63 -5.19
C ASP A 104 -3.84 -12.11 -4.87
N ARG A 105 -4.97 -12.62 -5.37
CA ARG A 105 -5.40 -14.01 -5.20
C ARG A 105 -4.54 -15.02 -5.97
N GLU A 106 -3.70 -14.56 -6.88
CA GLU A 106 -2.70 -15.37 -7.59
C GLU A 106 -1.38 -15.48 -6.79
N GLY A 107 -1.26 -14.68 -5.72
CA GLY A 107 -0.12 -14.67 -4.82
C GLY A 107 0.93 -13.60 -5.12
N ASN A 108 0.74 -12.76 -6.13
CA ASN A 108 1.66 -11.67 -6.42
C ASN A 108 1.55 -10.59 -5.34
N THR A 109 2.69 -10.09 -4.86
CA THR A 109 2.73 -9.05 -3.83
C THR A 109 3.00 -7.69 -4.47
N THR A 110 2.13 -6.72 -4.18
CA THR A 110 2.37 -5.30 -4.44
C THR A 110 2.81 -4.63 -3.14
N GLU A 111 3.82 -3.77 -3.22
CA GLU A 111 4.41 -3.11 -2.06
C GLU A 111 4.75 -1.65 -2.38
N ILE A 112 4.56 -0.78 -1.40
CA ILE A 112 4.98 0.62 -1.42
C ILE A 112 5.60 0.99 -0.08
N GLU A 113 6.65 1.81 -0.14
CA GLU A 113 7.27 2.42 1.03
C GLU A 113 7.10 3.95 0.99
N ARG A 114 6.83 4.55 2.14
CA ARG A 114 6.76 6.00 2.34
C ARG A 114 7.72 6.42 3.42
N THR A 115 8.71 7.22 3.05
CA THR A 115 9.59 7.90 4.00
C THR A 115 9.09 9.32 4.27
N PHE A 116 9.00 9.70 5.54
CA PHE A 116 8.56 11.02 5.98
C PHE A 116 9.24 11.43 7.29
N ARG A 117 9.06 12.70 7.66
CA ARG A 117 9.51 13.28 8.93
C ARG A 117 8.45 14.23 9.48
N VAL A 118 8.44 14.44 10.79
CA VAL A 118 7.54 15.36 11.48
C VAL A 118 8.33 16.37 12.30
N GLN A 119 8.05 17.67 12.12
CA GLN A 119 8.84 18.78 12.67
C GLN A 119 8.02 19.71 13.56
#